data_AF-A0A9Q3ETT0-F1
#
_entry.id   AF-A0A9Q3ETT0-F1
#
_cell.length_a   1.000
_cell.length_b   1.000
_cell.length_c   1.000
_cell.angle_alpha   90.00
_cell.angle_beta   90.00
_cell.angle_gamma   90.00
#
_symmetry.space_group_name_H-M   'P 1'
#
loop_
_entity.id
_entity.type
_entity.pdbx_description
1 polymer ?
#
loop_
_entity_poly.entity_id
_entity_poly.type
_entity_poly.pdbx_seq_one_letter_code
_entity_poly.pdbx_strand_id
1 'polypeptide(L)'
;MAHMSEDRTKERVTSTSWWPKWEQELSEYINTCERCQKANRKNGKRYGLIQHIEEPKHPWETINMDWVTGLVPGGKENYNSCLIIVDMFRKSMRCLQCHKEDTAIDTSLLFWNNIISICGVSKIIISYRDPKFTSEFWTNLYDMLGTKLAFSTAYHPQTDGLAERIIQTMEVILMRVCAYGMEYKDHEGYTHDWVTLLPAVQLAYNSSQHSTTGKTPALVEKGWNPLLPVDHLKKNLLTIHPTAKEFHDMWKRACDTAAKCIAEAKDYNKQR
;
A
#
# COMPACT_ATOMS: atom_id res chain seq x y z
N MET A 1 -3.63 6.84 -7.82
CA MET A 1 -4.12 5.48 -7.56
C MET A 1 -4.03 5.11 -6.08
N ALA A 2 -2.88 5.23 -5.42
CA ALA A 2 -2.72 4.84 -4.01
C ALA A 2 -2.54 6.00 -3.02
N HIS A 3 -2.88 7.26 -3.40
CA HIS A 3 -2.70 8.45 -2.55
C HIS A 3 -1.32 8.47 -1.87
N MET A 4 -0.25 8.43 -2.67
CA MET A 4 1.12 8.28 -2.17
C MET A 4 1.65 9.58 -1.53
N SER A 5 2.84 9.53 -0.93
CA SER A 5 3.50 10.75 -0.42
C SER A 5 3.77 11.76 -1.53
N GLU A 6 4.00 13.01 -1.15
CA GLU A 6 4.30 14.09 -2.08
C GLU A 6 5.53 13.80 -2.94
N ASP A 7 6.64 13.38 -2.34
CA ASP A 7 7.87 13.06 -3.07
C ASP A 7 7.67 11.99 -4.13
N ARG A 8 6.97 10.90 -3.78
CA ARG A 8 6.67 9.80 -4.72
C ARG A 8 5.72 10.26 -5.82
N THR A 9 4.81 11.17 -5.49
CA THR A 9 3.88 11.73 -6.48
C THR A 9 4.62 12.68 -7.43
N LYS A 10 5.54 13.51 -6.92
CA LYS A 10 6.40 14.38 -7.72
C LYS A 10 7.23 13.59 -8.71
N GLU A 11 7.96 12.59 -8.22
CA GLU A 11 8.79 11.73 -9.06
C GLU A 11 7.99 11.07 -10.19
N ARG A 12 6.79 10.58 -9.85
CA ARG A 12 5.88 10.01 -10.85
C ARG A 12 5.51 11.03 -11.90
N VAL A 13 5.07 12.22 -11.49
CA VAL A 13 4.69 13.29 -12.40
C VAL A 13 5.86 13.65 -13.32
N THR A 14 7.08 13.81 -12.80
CA THR A 14 8.28 14.12 -13.59
C THR A 14 8.57 13.07 -14.65
N SER A 15 8.33 11.79 -14.37
CA SER A 15 8.49 10.71 -15.37
C SER A 15 7.40 10.71 -16.45
N THR A 16 6.22 11.26 -16.15
CA THR A 16 5.07 11.16 -17.03
C THR A 16 4.75 12.43 -17.81
N SER A 17 4.89 13.60 -17.19
CA SER A 17 4.28 14.84 -17.63
C SER A 17 5.11 16.03 -17.18
N TRP A 18 4.92 17.17 -17.84
CA TRP A 18 5.50 18.44 -17.42
C TRP A 18 4.60 19.60 -17.83
N TRP A 19 4.46 20.59 -16.96
CA TRP A 19 3.80 21.87 -17.25
C TRP A 19 4.33 22.99 -16.34
N PRO A 20 4.16 24.28 -16.69
CA PRO A 20 4.59 25.38 -15.83
C PRO A 20 3.93 25.31 -14.44
N LYS A 21 4.72 25.51 -13.36
CA LYS A 21 4.26 25.48 -11.97
C LYS A 21 3.69 24.14 -11.47
N TRP A 22 3.96 23.03 -12.18
CA TRP A 22 3.45 21.70 -11.82
C TRP A 22 3.74 21.28 -10.38
N GLU A 23 4.92 21.63 -9.84
CA GLU A 23 5.28 21.30 -8.46
C GLU A 23 4.39 22.01 -7.45
N GLN A 24 4.13 23.31 -7.65
CA GLN A 24 3.29 24.11 -6.77
C GLN A 24 1.84 23.60 -6.81
N GLU A 25 1.30 23.39 -8.01
CA GLU A 25 -0.07 22.89 -8.19
C GLU A 25 -0.24 21.49 -7.58
N LEU A 26 0.78 20.64 -7.70
CA LEU A 26 0.77 19.32 -7.08
C LEU A 26 0.79 19.39 -5.55
N SER A 27 1.65 20.23 -4.97
CA SER A 27 1.69 20.44 -3.52
C SER A 27 0.36 20.99 -3.00
N GLU A 28 -0.26 21.95 -3.71
CA GLU A 28 -1.59 22.47 -3.39
C GLU A 28 -2.67 21.39 -3.44
N TYR A 29 -2.65 20.53 -4.46
CA TYR A 29 -3.57 19.40 -4.57
C TYR A 29 -3.44 18.42 -3.41
N ILE A 30 -2.21 18.05 -3.03
CA ILE A 30 -1.97 17.09 -1.94
C ILE A 30 -2.41 17.69 -0.60
N ASN A 31 -2.14 18.98 -0.37
CA ASN A 31 -2.52 19.68 0.85
C ASN A 31 -4.05 19.85 0.99
N THR A 32 -4.78 19.88 -0.13
CA THR A 32 -6.24 19.98 -0.16
C THR A 32 -6.94 18.61 -0.23
N CYS A 33 -6.20 17.52 -0.40
CA CYS A 33 -6.76 16.17 -0.50
C CYS A 33 -7.33 15.68 0.84
N GLU A 34 -8.64 15.77 1.02
CA GLU A 34 -9.35 15.38 2.24
C GLU A 34 -8.98 13.97 2.73
N ARG A 35 -8.87 12.99 1.82
CA ARG A 35 -8.51 11.60 2.14
C ARG A 35 -7.11 11.49 2.74
N CYS A 36 -6.15 12.20 2.16
CA CYS A 36 -4.79 12.25 2.69
C CYS A 36 -4.77 12.95 4.04
N GLN A 37 -5.44 14.09 4.16
CA GLN A 37 -5.43 14.90 5.39
C GLN A 37 -6.09 14.19 6.58
N LYS A 38 -7.18 13.45 6.36
CA LYS A 38 -7.83 12.67 7.43
C LYS A 38 -7.07 11.41 7.83
N ALA A 39 -6.42 10.74 6.87
CA ALA A 39 -5.64 9.52 7.15
C ALA A 39 -4.24 9.80 7.71
N ASN A 40 -3.70 11.00 7.49
CA ASN A 40 -2.42 11.42 8.03
C ASN A 40 -2.49 11.51 9.56
N ARG A 41 -1.79 10.62 10.26
CA ARG A 41 -1.48 10.82 11.68
C ARG A 41 -0.56 12.05 11.79
N LYS A 42 -0.84 12.98 12.71
CA LYS A 42 0.07 14.10 13.00
C LYS A 42 1.44 13.52 13.35
N ASN A 43 2.48 13.92 12.61
CA ASN A 43 3.86 13.49 12.87
C ASN A 43 4.19 13.77 14.34
N GLY A 44 4.30 12.70 15.14
CA GLY A 44 4.81 12.78 16.50
C GLY A 44 6.30 13.16 16.51
N LYS A 45 6.84 13.44 17.70
CA LYS A 45 8.26 13.78 17.90
C LYS A 45 9.17 12.78 17.15
N ARG A 46 10.28 13.29 16.60
CA ARG A 46 11.33 12.47 15.97
C ARG A 46 11.66 11.29 16.88
N TYR A 47 11.42 10.08 16.37
CA TYR A 47 11.88 8.85 16.99
C TYR A 47 13.41 8.94 17.19
N GLY A 48 13.89 8.43 18.33
CA GLY A 48 15.32 8.40 18.66
C GLY A 48 16.15 7.61 17.64
N LEU A 49 17.47 7.53 17.87
CA LEU A 49 18.39 6.77 17.01
C LEU A 49 17.88 5.34 16.82
N ILE A 50 17.58 4.99 15.57
CA ILE A 50 17.14 3.66 15.17
C ILE A 50 18.37 2.74 15.26
N GLN A 51 18.30 1.68 16.06
CA GLN A 51 19.20 0.54 15.92
C GLN A 51 18.89 -0.17 14.61
N HIS A 52 19.93 -0.36 13.80
CA HIS A 52 19.83 -1.02 12.50
C HIS A 52 19.42 -2.49 12.69
N ILE A 53 18.26 -2.87 12.15
CA ILE A 53 18.05 -4.24 11.69
C ILE A 53 19.12 -4.48 10.62
N GLU A 54 19.89 -5.57 10.74
CA GLU A 54 20.85 -5.95 9.68
C GLU A 54 20.07 -6.09 8.38
N GLU A 55 20.47 -5.34 7.35
CA GLU A 55 19.78 -5.40 6.08
C GLU A 55 19.88 -6.83 5.51
N PRO A 56 18.76 -7.44 5.10
CA PRO A 56 18.80 -8.77 4.51
C PRO A 56 19.71 -8.75 3.27
N LYS A 57 20.40 -9.86 3.01
CA LYS A 57 21.35 -9.98 1.90
C LYS A 57 20.70 -10.65 0.69
N HIS A 58 19.63 -11.39 0.93
CA HIS A 58 18.88 -12.10 -0.09
C HIS A 58 17.40 -11.73 -0.08
N PRO A 59 16.73 -11.78 -1.26
CA PRO A 59 15.28 -11.68 -1.34
C PRO A 59 14.59 -12.63 -0.38
N TRP A 60 13.52 -12.16 0.27
CA TRP A 60 12.66 -12.98 1.14
C TRP A 60 13.37 -13.61 2.36
N GLU A 61 14.63 -13.25 2.62
CA GLU A 61 15.37 -13.71 3.79
C GLU A 61 14.71 -13.20 5.08
N THR A 62 14.38 -11.91 5.09
CA THR A 62 13.67 -11.25 6.18
C THR A 62 12.38 -10.65 5.63
N ILE A 63 11.26 -11.08 6.18
CA ILE A 63 9.96 -10.50 5.87
C ILE A 63 9.41 -9.78 7.09
N ASN A 64 8.64 -8.73 6.83
CA ASN A 64 7.94 -7.98 7.84
C ASN A 64 6.44 -8.03 7.55
N MET A 65 5.64 -8.40 8.54
CA MET A 65 4.20 -8.63 8.34
C MET A 65 3.37 -8.06 9.48
N ASP A 66 2.18 -7.56 9.12
CA ASP A 66 1.23 -7.01 10.08
C ASP A 66 -0.21 -6.98 9.54
N TRP A 67 -1.18 -6.92 10.45
CA TRP A 67 -2.60 -6.83 10.12
C TRP A 67 -3.14 -5.42 10.21
N VAL A 68 -3.77 -4.99 9.13
CA VAL A 68 -4.73 -3.89 9.19
C VAL A 68 -6.09 -4.47 9.55
N THR A 69 -6.58 -4.15 10.75
CA THR A 69 -7.89 -4.61 11.24
C THR A 69 -8.89 -3.45 11.27
N GLY A 70 -10.17 -3.77 11.42
CA GLY A 70 -11.23 -2.77 11.51
C GLY A 70 -11.54 -2.08 10.18
N LEU A 71 -11.26 -2.76 9.06
CA LEU A 71 -11.70 -2.32 7.74
C LEU A 71 -13.21 -2.58 7.61
N VAL A 72 -13.89 -1.72 6.84
CA VAL A 72 -15.29 -1.97 6.48
C VAL A 72 -15.40 -3.30 5.73
N PRO A 73 -16.44 -4.12 5.97
CA PRO A 73 -16.63 -5.36 5.23
C PRO A 73 -16.59 -5.13 3.70
N GLY A 74 -15.76 -5.89 2.99
CA GLY A 74 -15.58 -5.78 1.54
C GLY A 74 -15.39 -7.14 0.87
N GLY A 75 -15.61 -7.18 -0.44
CA GLY A 75 -15.59 -8.41 -1.23
C GLY A 75 -16.82 -9.28 -1.02
N LYS A 76 -16.94 -10.35 -1.80
CA LYS A 76 -18.05 -11.32 -1.71
C LYS A 76 -18.12 -12.02 -0.35
N GLU A 77 -16.98 -12.19 0.31
CA GLU A 77 -16.84 -12.89 1.60
C GLU A 77 -16.84 -11.95 2.80
N ASN A 78 -17.13 -10.65 2.62
CA ASN A 78 -17.16 -9.65 3.70
C ASN A 78 -15.86 -9.58 4.52
N TYR A 79 -14.71 -9.60 3.85
CA TYR A 79 -13.39 -9.42 4.48
C TYR A 79 -13.36 -8.10 5.27
N ASN A 80 -12.81 -8.14 6.47
CA ASN A 80 -12.75 -7.00 7.40
C ASN A 80 -11.31 -6.70 7.90
N SER A 81 -10.32 -7.43 7.36
CA SER A 81 -8.91 -7.26 7.68
C SER A 81 -8.02 -7.54 6.47
N CYS A 82 -6.80 -7.03 6.50
CA CYS A 82 -5.80 -7.22 5.46
C CYS A 82 -4.44 -7.53 6.09
N LEU A 83 -3.83 -8.64 5.71
CA LEU A 83 -2.46 -8.99 6.06
C LEU A 83 -1.51 -8.32 5.06
N ILE A 84 -0.69 -7.39 5.55
CA ILE A 84 0.40 -6.77 4.79
C ILE A 84 1.67 -7.59 5.02
N ILE A 85 2.40 -7.87 3.94
CA ILE A 85 3.68 -8.56 3.98
C ILE A 85 4.66 -7.78 3.11
N VAL A 86 5.84 -7.50 3.65
CA VAL A 86 6.91 -6.77 2.96
C VAL A 86 8.19 -7.56 2.99
N ASP A 87 8.78 -7.79 1.82
CA ASP A 87 10.15 -8.28 1.70
C ASP A 87 11.12 -7.14 2.06
N MET A 88 11.87 -7.31 3.14
CA MET A 88 12.79 -6.27 3.62
C MET A 88 14.00 -6.08 2.71
N PHE A 89 14.30 -7.00 1.79
CA PHE A 89 15.35 -6.81 0.79
C PHE A 89 14.86 -5.93 -0.37
N ARG A 90 13.81 -6.38 -1.06
CA ARG A 90 13.28 -5.70 -2.26
C ARG A 90 12.42 -4.49 -1.94
N LYS A 91 11.95 -4.37 -0.70
CA LYS A 91 10.92 -3.42 -0.26
C LYS A 91 9.60 -3.61 -1.03
N SER A 92 9.33 -4.83 -1.52
CA SER A 92 8.10 -5.16 -2.23
C SER A 92 7.00 -5.53 -1.26
N MET A 93 5.81 -4.96 -1.45
CA MET A 93 4.64 -5.21 -0.62
C MET A 93 3.67 -6.18 -1.29
N ARG A 94 3.07 -7.05 -0.48
CA ARG A 94 1.91 -7.87 -0.79
C ARG A 94 0.81 -7.60 0.23
N CYS A 95 -0.43 -7.61 -0.22
CA CYS A 95 -1.62 -7.46 0.64
C CYS A 95 -2.55 -8.64 0.40
N LEU A 96 -2.98 -9.29 1.47
CA LEU A 96 -3.89 -10.42 1.43
C LEU A 96 -5.14 -10.08 2.24
N GLN A 97 -6.30 -10.08 1.60
CA GLN A 97 -7.58 -9.93 2.28
C GLN A 97 -7.84 -11.13 3.20
N CYS A 98 -8.32 -10.86 4.41
CA CYS A 98 -8.55 -11.86 5.44
C CYS A 98 -9.64 -11.39 6.42
N HIS A 99 -9.97 -12.23 7.39
CA HIS A 99 -10.90 -11.86 8.47
C HIS A 99 -10.13 -11.65 9.76
N LYS A 100 -10.56 -10.68 10.56
CA LYS A 100 -10.04 -10.45 11.90
C LYS A 100 -10.25 -11.69 12.78
N GLU A 101 -11.29 -12.45 12.51
CA GLU A 101 -11.68 -13.67 13.19
C GLU A 101 -10.89 -14.91 12.73
N ASP A 102 -10.08 -14.80 11.66
CA ASP A 102 -9.30 -15.93 11.14
C ASP A 102 -8.45 -16.56 12.23
N THR A 103 -8.49 -17.89 12.32
CA THR A 103 -7.68 -18.65 13.26
C THR A 103 -6.21 -18.66 12.83
N ALA A 104 -5.34 -19.15 13.71
CA ALA A 104 -3.94 -19.38 13.36
C ALA A 104 -3.78 -20.34 12.16
N ILE A 105 -4.67 -21.33 12.05
CA ILE A 105 -4.66 -22.29 10.93
C ILE A 105 -5.05 -21.60 9.64
N ASP A 106 -6.15 -20.84 9.63
CA ASP A 106 -6.60 -20.10 8.44
C ASP A 106 -5.51 -19.13 7.95
N THR A 107 -4.89 -18.42 8.90
CA THR A 107 -3.76 -17.54 8.63
C THR A 107 -2.57 -18.29 8.04
N SER A 108 -2.24 -19.47 8.56
CA SER A 108 -1.12 -20.28 8.06
C SER A 108 -1.36 -20.78 6.64
N LEU A 109 -2.59 -21.19 6.33
CA LEU A 109 -2.97 -21.62 4.98
C LEU A 109 -2.96 -20.43 4.02
N LEU A 110 -3.48 -19.27 4.43
CA LEU A 110 -3.44 -18.04 3.65
C LEU A 110 -1.99 -17.66 3.30
N PHE A 111 -1.10 -17.67 4.30
CA PHE A 111 0.31 -17.36 4.12
C PHE A 111 1.03 -18.41 3.26
N TRP A 112 0.81 -19.69 3.52
CA TRP A 112 1.41 -20.77 2.74
C TRP A 112 1.06 -20.68 1.25
N ASN A 113 -0.23 -20.55 0.95
CA ASN A 113 -0.74 -20.57 -0.42
C ASN A 113 -0.29 -19.35 -1.23
N ASN A 114 -0.21 -18.17 -0.58
CA ASN A 114 0.03 -16.92 -1.29
C ASN A 114 1.46 -16.40 -1.21
N ILE A 115 2.27 -16.89 -0.27
CA ILE A 115 3.59 -16.32 0.03
C ILE A 115 4.67 -17.39 -0.09
N ILE A 116 4.59 -18.47 0.71
CA ILE A 116 5.60 -19.54 0.69
C ILE A 116 5.77 -20.13 -0.72
N SER A 117 4.67 -20.29 -1.46
CA SER A 117 4.69 -20.77 -2.85
C SER A 117 5.49 -19.88 -3.81
N ILE A 118 5.66 -18.60 -3.49
CA ILE A 118 6.33 -17.60 -4.31
C ILE A 118 7.78 -17.39 -3.86
N CYS A 119 8.00 -17.34 -2.55
CA CYS A 119 9.27 -16.91 -1.97
C CYS A 119 10.10 -18.02 -1.32
N GLY A 120 9.50 -19.19 -1.06
CA GLY A 120 10.06 -20.17 -0.16
C GLY A 120 9.93 -19.75 1.31
N VAL A 121 10.62 -20.48 2.19
CA VAL A 121 10.61 -20.25 3.64
C VAL A 121 11.60 -19.15 4.00
N SER A 122 11.12 -18.06 4.60
CA SER A 122 11.96 -16.97 5.11
C SER A 122 12.78 -17.39 6.32
N LYS A 123 13.97 -16.81 6.50
CA LYS A 123 14.80 -17.06 7.69
C LYS A 123 14.29 -16.30 8.90
N ILE A 124 13.78 -15.08 8.69
CA ILE A 124 13.33 -14.19 9.76
C ILE A 124 11.96 -13.62 9.39
N ILE A 125 11.01 -13.75 10.31
CA ILE A 125 9.71 -13.09 10.22
C ILE A 125 9.63 -12.06 11.34
N ILE A 126 9.54 -10.79 10.95
CA ILE A 126 9.30 -9.68 11.87
C ILE A 126 7.81 -9.42 11.89
N SER A 127 7.21 -9.40 13.07
CA SER A 127 5.81 -9.04 13.21
C SER A 127 5.48 -8.38 14.55
N TYR A 128 4.39 -7.62 14.57
CA TYR A 128 3.80 -7.12 15.81
C TYR A 128 3.15 -8.25 16.59
N ARG A 129 3.10 -8.11 17.93
CA ARG A 129 2.51 -9.09 18.84
C ARG A 129 0.99 -9.12 18.73
N ASP A 130 0.50 -9.53 17.57
CA ASP A 130 -0.87 -10.00 17.43
C ASP A 130 -0.94 -11.45 17.98
N PRO A 131 -1.95 -11.78 18.82
CA PRO A 131 -2.13 -13.12 19.38
C PRO A 131 -2.08 -14.25 18.35
N LYS A 132 -2.45 -13.98 17.09
CA LYS A 132 -2.38 -14.95 16.00
C LYS A 132 -0.94 -15.40 15.71
N PHE A 133 0.01 -14.47 15.72
CA PHE A 133 1.44 -14.76 15.49
C PHE A 133 2.13 -15.33 16.71
N THR A 134 1.64 -15.07 17.92
CA THR A 134 2.17 -15.66 19.15
C THR A 134 1.51 -16.99 19.51
N SER A 135 0.64 -17.53 18.66
CA SER A 135 0.01 -18.82 18.92
C SER A 135 1.06 -19.94 18.98
N GLU A 136 0.83 -20.92 19.85
CA GLU A 136 1.73 -22.07 20.03
C GLU A 136 1.89 -22.85 18.72
N PHE A 137 0.81 -22.98 17.94
CA PHE A 137 0.86 -23.59 16.61
C PHE A 137 1.80 -22.85 15.66
N TRP A 138 1.68 -21.52 15.57
CA TRP A 138 2.52 -20.71 14.68
C TRP A 138 3.98 -20.78 15.08
N THR A 139 4.26 -20.67 16.38
CA THR A 139 5.63 -20.74 16.92
C THR A 139 6.27 -22.09 16.62
N ASN A 140 5.59 -23.19 16.95
CA ASN A 140 6.10 -24.54 16.69
C ASN A 140 6.27 -24.85 15.20
N LEU A 141 5.36 -24.37 14.34
CA LEU A 141 5.46 -24.56 12.89
C LEU A 141 6.73 -23.90 12.33
N TYR A 142 7.00 -22.65 12.70
CA TYR A 142 8.16 -21.94 12.18
C TYR A 142 9.48 -22.38 12.81
N ASP A 143 9.46 -22.83 14.07
CA ASP A 143 10.60 -23.51 14.68
C ASP A 143 10.95 -24.80 13.89
N MET A 144 9.96 -25.60 13.49
CA MET A 144 10.16 -26.77 12.64
C MET A 144 10.69 -26.43 11.24
N LEU A 145 10.26 -25.30 10.68
CA LEU A 145 10.71 -24.82 9.37
C LEU A 145 12.08 -24.12 9.41
N GLY A 146 12.68 -23.96 10.60
CA GLY A 146 13.97 -23.28 10.79
C GLY A 146 13.89 -21.76 10.63
N THR A 147 12.70 -21.18 10.77
CA THR A 147 12.44 -19.74 10.68
C THR A 147 12.43 -19.10 12.06
N LYS A 148 13.20 -18.04 12.23
CA LYS A 148 13.20 -17.24 13.45
C LYS A 148 12.06 -16.23 13.45
N LEU A 149 11.13 -16.37 14.38
CA LEU A 149 10.11 -15.35 14.65
C LEU A 149 10.71 -14.23 15.52
N ALA A 150 10.64 -13.01 15.05
CA ALA A 150 11.08 -11.80 15.73
C ALA A 150 9.88 -10.91 16.02
N PHE A 151 9.38 -10.94 17.26
CA PHE A 151 8.27 -10.10 17.67
C PHE A 151 8.76 -8.71 18.09
N SER A 152 8.30 -7.66 17.42
CA SER A 152 8.54 -6.29 17.86
C SER A 152 7.86 -6.05 19.20
N THR A 153 8.53 -5.36 20.13
CA THR A 153 7.90 -4.98 21.40
C THR A 153 7.29 -3.60 21.24
N ALA A 154 6.09 -3.39 21.79
CA ALA A 154 5.40 -2.09 21.80
C ALA A 154 6.20 -0.95 22.48
N TYR A 155 7.38 -1.25 23.06
CA TYR A 155 8.20 -0.33 23.87
C TYR A 155 9.67 -0.22 23.44
N HIS A 156 10.12 -0.86 22.34
CA HIS A 156 11.47 -0.66 21.77
C HIS A 156 11.45 -0.09 20.33
N PRO A 157 11.03 1.18 20.16
CA PRO A 157 11.04 1.87 18.86
C PRO A 157 12.44 2.06 18.26
N GLN A 158 13.49 1.73 19.01
CA GLN A 158 14.88 1.79 18.54
C GLN A 158 15.18 0.62 17.59
N THR A 159 14.73 -0.60 17.85
CA THR A 159 15.10 -1.77 17.04
C THR A 159 14.25 -1.93 15.78
N ASP A 160 12.99 -1.44 15.81
CA ASP A 160 12.01 -1.74 14.76
C ASP A 160 11.67 -0.55 13.84
N GLY A 161 12.33 0.61 14.00
CA GLY A 161 11.90 1.86 13.36
C GLY A 161 11.79 1.84 11.82
N LEU A 162 12.56 1.00 11.11
CA LEU A 162 12.42 0.85 9.65
C LEU A 162 11.26 -0.09 9.27
N ALA A 163 11.14 -1.22 9.96
CA ALA A 163 10.05 -2.17 9.79
C ALA A 163 8.70 -1.51 10.11
N GLU A 164 8.65 -0.77 11.22
CA GLU A 164 7.51 0.00 11.71
C GLU A 164 7.07 1.07 10.70
N ARG A 165 8.00 1.90 10.21
CA ARG A 165 7.65 2.96 9.25
C ARG A 165 7.09 2.42 7.94
N ILE A 166 7.63 1.30 7.45
CA ILE A 166 7.17 0.68 6.22
C ILE A 166 5.73 0.21 6.43
N ILE A 167 5.46 -0.56 7.50
CA ILE A 167 4.10 -1.02 7.81
C ILE A 167 3.15 0.17 8.00
N GLN A 168 3.51 1.16 8.84
CA GLN A 168 2.68 2.35 9.07
C GLN A 168 2.36 3.09 7.76
N THR A 169 3.32 3.20 6.85
CA THR A 169 3.08 3.81 5.53
C THR A 169 2.07 2.99 4.74
N MET A 170 2.15 1.66 4.79
CA MET A 170 1.21 0.76 4.11
C MET A 170 -0.18 0.80 4.74
N GLU A 171 -0.28 0.80 6.07
CA GLU A 171 -1.54 0.98 6.79
C GLU A 171 -2.24 2.27 6.37
N VAL A 172 -1.51 3.37 6.31
CA VAL A 172 -2.06 4.67 5.90
C VAL A 172 -2.52 4.63 4.45
N ILE A 173 -1.76 4.02 3.53
CA ILE A 173 -2.18 3.83 2.13
C ILE A 173 -3.47 3.01 2.06
N LEU A 174 -3.54 1.89 2.79
CA LEU A 174 -4.75 1.07 2.85
C LEU A 174 -5.91 1.86 3.44
N MET A 175 -5.76 2.56 4.58
CA MET A 175 -6.82 3.39 5.14
C MET A 175 -7.32 4.46 4.16
N ARG A 176 -6.43 5.14 3.42
CA ARG A 176 -6.82 6.14 2.41
C ARG A 176 -7.67 5.55 1.28
N VAL A 177 -7.41 4.30 0.91
CA VAL A 177 -8.10 3.61 -0.18
C VAL A 177 -9.36 2.88 0.32
N CYS A 178 -9.32 2.33 1.54
CA CYS A 178 -10.35 1.46 2.11
C CYS A 178 -11.42 2.21 2.92
N ALA A 179 -11.03 3.19 3.75
CA ALA A 179 -11.96 3.86 4.68
C ALA A 179 -12.80 4.96 4.01
N TYR A 180 -12.29 5.56 2.94
CA TYR A 180 -12.97 6.60 2.17
C TYR A 180 -13.44 6.07 0.82
N GLY A 181 -13.98 4.83 0.86
CA GLY A 181 -14.38 4.04 -0.31
C GLY A 181 -14.68 4.94 -1.49
N MET A 182 -13.96 4.75 -2.60
CA MET A 182 -14.29 5.52 -3.79
C MET A 182 -15.75 5.21 -4.07
N GLU A 183 -16.65 6.20 -3.93
CA GLU A 183 -18.01 6.15 -4.47
C GLU A 183 -17.95 6.15 -6.00
N TYR A 184 -17.09 5.32 -6.55
CA TYR A 184 -17.00 5.05 -7.95
C TYR A 184 -17.97 3.92 -8.20
N LYS A 185 -19.15 4.31 -8.66
CA LYS A 185 -20.07 3.44 -9.38
C LYS A 185 -19.67 3.54 -10.84
N ASP A 186 -19.33 2.41 -11.46
CA ASP A 186 -19.19 2.39 -12.91
C ASP A 186 -20.57 2.61 -13.59
N HIS A 187 -20.56 2.66 -14.91
CA HIS A 187 -21.76 2.89 -15.72
C HIS A 187 -22.82 1.77 -15.57
N GLU A 188 -22.43 0.62 -15.02
CA GLU A 188 -23.32 -0.51 -14.71
C GLU A 188 -23.75 -0.51 -13.23
N GLY A 189 -23.27 0.43 -12.42
CA GLY A 189 -23.60 0.58 -11.00
C GLY A 189 -22.70 -0.21 -10.05
N TYR A 190 -21.63 -0.85 -10.53
CA TYR A 190 -20.69 -1.60 -9.71
C TYR A 190 -19.86 -0.66 -8.84
N THR A 191 -19.87 -0.90 -7.53
CA THR A 191 -19.01 -0.16 -6.59
C THR A 191 -17.74 -0.95 -6.37
N HIS A 192 -16.58 -0.36 -6.68
CA HIS A 192 -15.30 -0.98 -6.31
C HIS A 192 -15.09 -0.88 -4.79
N ASP A 193 -15.16 -2.03 -4.11
CA ASP A 193 -14.76 -2.12 -2.71
C ASP A 193 -13.24 -2.15 -2.54
N TRP A 194 -12.79 -2.05 -1.30
CA TRP A 194 -11.37 -2.02 -1.00
C TRP A 194 -10.62 -3.32 -1.36
N VAL A 195 -11.30 -4.47 -1.34
CA VAL A 195 -10.73 -5.77 -1.70
C VAL A 195 -10.39 -5.80 -3.18
N THR A 196 -11.30 -5.32 -4.04
CA THR A 196 -11.08 -5.21 -5.48
C THR A 196 -9.95 -4.24 -5.84
N LEU A 197 -9.64 -3.27 -4.96
CA LEU A 197 -8.59 -2.29 -5.17
C LEU A 197 -7.21 -2.74 -4.68
N LEU A 198 -7.10 -3.80 -3.86
CA LEU A 198 -5.82 -4.29 -3.35
C LEU A 198 -4.76 -4.52 -4.44
N PRO A 199 -5.08 -5.13 -5.60
CA PRO A 199 -4.09 -5.31 -6.67
C PRO A 199 -3.58 -3.97 -7.22
N ALA A 200 -4.45 -2.97 -7.36
CA ALA A 200 -4.07 -1.63 -7.82
C ALA A 200 -3.19 -0.90 -6.80
N VAL A 201 -3.47 -1.08 -5.50
CA VAL A 201 -2.64 -0.53 -4.42
C VAL A 201 -1.25 -1.17 -4.43
N GLN A 202 -1.17 -2.51 -4.49
CA GLN A 202 0.10 -3.23 -4.58
C GLN A 202 0.91 -2.79 -5.80
N LEU A 203 0.27 -2.68 -6.97
CA LEU A 203 0.90 -2.22 -8.20
C LEU A 203 1.42 -0.79 -8.09
N ALA A 204 0.61 0.13 -7.54
CA ALA A 204 1.00 1.52 -7.36
C ALA A 204 2.17 1.67 -6.38
N TYR A 205 2.19 0.90 -5.30
CA TYR A 205 3.29 0.89 -4.34
C TYR A 205 4.56 0.30 -4.96
N ASN A 206 4.49 -0.92 -5.51
CA ASN A 206 5.66 -1.64 -6.03
C ASN A 206 6.26 -0.98 -7.28
N SER A 207 5.50 -0.15 -8.00
CA SER A 207 6.02 0.66 -9.12
C SER A 207 6.52 2.04 -8.72
N SER A 208 6.45 2.43 -7.44
CA SER A 208 6.92 3.73 -6.96
C SER A 208 8.28 3.59 -6.31
N GLN A 209 9.16 4.58 -6.47
CA GLN A 209 10.52 4.51 -5.92
C GLN A 209 10.49 4.42 -4.40
N HIS A 210 11.37 3.59 -3.87
CA HIS A 210 11.60 3.49 -2.44
C HIS A 210 12.82 4.33 -2.07
N SER A 211 12.70 5.19 -1.05
CA SER A 211 13.75 6.14 -0.65
C SER A 211 15.06 5.46 -0.24
N THR A 212 14.99 4.26 0.33
CA THR A 212 16.18 3.51 0.76
C THR A 212 16.95 2.87 -0.40
N THR A 213 16.25 2.41 -1.45
CA THR A 213 16.90 1.70 -2.57
C THR A 213 17.17 2.60 -3.77
N GLY A 214 16.53 3.78 -3.84
CA GLY A 214 16.54 4.64 -5.03
C GLY A 214 15.94 3.97 -6.28
N LYS A 215 15.27 2.83 -6.11
CA LYS A 215 14.67 2.03 -7.17
C LYS A 215 13.25 1.67 -6.79
N THR A 216 12.44 1.30 -7.77
CA THR A 216 11.10 0.75 -7.52
C THR A 216 11.23 -0.70 -7.04
N PRO A 217 10.40 -1.16 -6.09
CA PRO A 217 10.40 -2.56 -5.67
C PRO A 217 10.20 -3.55 -6.82
N ALA A 218 9.35 -3.22 -7.79
CA ALA A 218 9.10 -4.05 -8.97
C ALA A 218 10.35 -4.22 -9.85
N LEU A 219 11.17 -3.17 -10.00
CA LEU A 219 12.43 -3.27 -10.72
C LEU A 219 13.42 -4.20 -10.00
N VAL A 220 13.48 -4.13 -8.66
CA VAL A 220 14.36 -5.00 -7.86
C VAL A 220 13.86 -6.44 -7.83
N GLU A 221 12.54 -6.64 -7.81
CA GLU A 221 11.90 -7.96 -7.76
C GLU A 221 11.90 -8.69 -9.10
N LYS A 222 11.51 -7.98 -10.16
CA LYS A 222 11.20 -8.58 -11.48
C LYS A 222 12.21 -8.18 -12.56
N GLY A 223 13.05 -7.17 -12.33
CA GLY A 223 13.96 -6.62 -13.33
C GLY A 223 13.32 -5.61 -14.29
N TRP A 224 12.03 -5.29 -14.13
CA TRP A 224 11.31 -4.31 -14.97
C TRP A 224 10.20 -3.61 -14.19
N ASN A 225 9.82 -2.41 -14.65
CA ASN A 225 8.68 -1.69 -14.11
C ASN A 225 7.41 -2.05 -14.87
N PRO A 226 6.33 -2.45 -14.18
CA PRO A 226 5.07 -2.73 -14.84
C PRO A 226 4.49 -1.47 -15.47
N LEU A 227 3.93 -1.61 -16.68
CA LEU A 227 3.17 -0.56 -17.32
C LEU A 227 1.91 -0.28 -16.50
N LEU A 228 1.70 0.98 -16.16
CA LEU A 228 0.49 1.44 -15.50
C LEU A 228 -0.55 1.86 -16.55
N PRO A 229 -1.85 1.87 -16.19
CA PRO A 229 -2.89 2.37 -17.08
C PRO A 229 -2.60 3.77 -17.64
N VAL A 230 -1.92 4.63 -16.87
CA VAL A 230 -1.53 5.98 -17.30
C VAL A 230 -0.46 5.98 -18.39
N ASP A 231 0.39 4.97 -18.47
CA ASP A 231 1.43 4.87 -19.49
C ASP A 231 0.82 4.59 -20.87
N HIS A 232 -0.31 3.88 -20.91
CA HIS A 232 -1.08 3.65 -22.13
C HIS A 232 -1.82 4.90 -22.65
N LEU A 233 -2.00 5.94 -21.81
CA LEU A 233 -2.67 7.18 -22.20
C LEU A 233 -1.75 8.12 -22.99
N LYS A 234 -0.45 7.82 -23.07
CA LYS A 234 0.53 8.62 -23.81
C LYS A 234 0.48 8.31 -25.32
N LYS A 235 -0.46 8.98 -25.99
CA LYS A 235 -0.52 9.41 -27.41
C LYS A 235 -0.22 8.47 -28.59
N ASN A 236 0.37 7.28 -28.45
CA ASN A 236 0.72 6.44 -29.61
C ASN A 236 0.31 4.96 -29.46
N LEU A 237 -0.93 4.66 -29.09
CA LEU A 237 -1.46 3.29 -29.21
C LEU A 237 -2.61 3.22 -30.22
N LEU A 238 -2.33 2.49 -31.30
CA LEU A 238 -3.30 1.97 -32.26
C LEU A 238 -4.34 1.16 -31.49
N THR A 239 -5.57 1.67 -31.44
CA THR A 239 -6.76 1.01 -30.88
C THR A 239 -6.68 0.68 -29.38
N ILE A 240 -7.04 1.66 -28.56
CA ILE A 240 -7.39 1.43 -27.15
C ILE A 240 -8.65 0.56 -27.11
N HIS A 241 -8.60 -0.58 -26.40
CA HIS A 241 -9.77 -1.43 -26.17
C HIS A 241 -10.89 -0.64 -25.47
N PRO A 242 -12.18 -0.84 -25.82
CA PRO A 242 -13.30 -0.05 -25.27
C PRO A 242 -13.30 0.04 -23.73
N THR A 243 -13.02 -1.07 -23.04
CA THR A 243 -12.96 -1.11 -21.56
C THR A 243 -11.82 -0.30 -20.96
N ALA A 244 -10.68 -0.21 -21.65
CA ALA A 244 -9.56 0.63 -21.22
C ALA A 244 -9.89 2.12 -21.41
N LYS A 245 -10.68 2.45 -22.45
CA LYS A 245 -11.22 3.79 -22.67
C LYS A 245 -12.26 4.14 -21.60
N GLU A 246 -13.13 3.21 -21.23
CA GLU A 246 -14.09 3.39 -20.14
C GLU A 246 -13.40 3.65 -18.80
N PHE A 247 -12.37 2.86 -18.46
CA PHE A 247 -11.55 3.08 -17.26
C PHE A 247 -10.85 4.45 -17.30
N HIS A 248 -10.38 4.88 -18.47
CA HIS A 248 -9.82 6.22 -18.65
C HIS A 248 -10.85 7.33 -18.44
N ASP A 249 -12.04 7.20 -19.04
CA ASP A 249 -13.11 8.19 -18.94
C ASP A 249 -13.66 8.26 -17.50
N MET A 250 -13.68 7.12 -16.81
CA MET A 250 -13.87 7.04 -15.36
C MET A 250 -12.82 7.85 -14.61
N TRP A 251 -11.54 7.62 -14.90
CA TRP A 251 -10.44 8.25 -14.18
C TRP A 251 -10.46 9.77 -14.37
N LYS A 252 -10.70 10.20 -15.61
CA LYS A 252 -10.82 11.60 -15.98
C LYS A 252 -12.01 12.28 -15.27
N ARG A 253 -13.19 11.65 -15.27
CA ARG A 253 -14.37 12.14 -14.55
C ARG A 253 -14.11 12.24 -13.04
N ALA A 254 -13.45 11.26 -12.43
CA ALA A 254 -13.08 11.31 -11.02
C ALA A 254 -12.13 12.49 -10.71
N CYS A 255 -11.17 12.75 -11.60
CA CYS A 255 -10.30 13.93 -11.50
C CYS A 255 -11.07 15.25 -11.67
N ASP A 256 -11.99 15.33 -12.63
CA ASP A 256 -12.77 16.54 -12.91
C ASP A 256 -13.76 16.85 -11.78
N THR A 257 -14.43 15.83 -11.22
CA THR A 257 -15.30 15.97 -10.05
C THR A 257 -14.49 16.40 -8.83
N ALA A 258 -13.32 15.79 -8.59
CA ALA A 258 -12.44 16.23 -7.52
C ALA A 258 -12.03 17.69 -7.69
N ALA A 259 -11.69 18.13 -8.90
CA ALA A 259 -11.35 19.52 -9.20
C ALA A 259 -12.54 20.48 -8.96
N LYS A 260 -13.77 20.10 -9.31
CA LYS A 260 -14.98 20.90 -9.04
C LYS A 260 -15.29 21.01 -7.55
N CYS A 261 -15.27 19.90 -6.81
CA CYS A 261 -15.47 19.93 -5.36
C CYS A 261 -14.41 20.79 -4.66
N ILE A 262 -13.17 20.80 -5.16
CA ILE A 262 -12.10 21.68 -4.66
C ILE A 262 -12.38 23.15 -4.97
N ALA A 263 -12.90 23.48 -6.16
CA ALA A 263 -13.27 24.85 -6.52
C ALA A 263 -14.44 25.36 -5.65
N GLU A 264 -15.48 24.55 -5.48
CA GLU A 264 -16.64 24.86 -4.65
C GLU A 264 -16.25 25.05 -3.17
N ALA A 265 -15.36 24.20 -2.65
CA ALA A 265 -14.84 24.34 -1.29
C ALA A 265 -13.95 25.59 -1.12
N LYS A 266 -13.19 25.99 -2.16
CA LYS A 266 -12.41 27.24 -2.15
C LYS A 266 -13.32 28.47 -2.14
N ASP A 267 -14.43 28.45 -2.87
CA ASP A 267 -15.36 29.59 -2.92
C ASP A 267 -16.22 29.69 -1.66
N TYR A 268 -16.62 28.56 -1.06
CA TYR A 268 -17.29 28.54 0.25
C TYR A 268 -16.43 29.16 1.36
N ASN A 269 -15.12 28.92 1.34
CA ASN A 269 -14.18 29.48 2.33
C ASN A 269 -13.85 30.98 2.11
N LYS A 270 -14.17 31.56 0.95
CA LYS A 270 -14.02 33.02 0.72
C LYS A 270 -15.22 33.84 1.22
N GLN A 271 -16.36 33.19 1.45
CA GLN A 271 -17.60 33.84 1.91
C GLN A 271 -17.77 33.82 3.43
N ARG A 272 -16.72 33.41 4.17
CA ARG A 272 -16.67 33.36 5.62
C ARG A 272 -15.51 34.23 6.12
#